data_AF-A0A962MLJ2-F1
#
_entry.id   AF-A0A962MLJ2-F1
#
_cell.length_a   1.000
_cell.length_b   1.000
_cell.length_c   1.000
_cell.angle_alpha   90.00
_cell.angle_beta   90.00
_cell.angle_gamma   90.00
#
_symmetry.space_group_name_H-M   'P 1'
#
loop_
_entity.id
_entity.type
_entity.pdbx_description
1 polymer ?
#
loop_
_entity_poly.entity_id
_entity_poly.type
_entity_poly.pdbx_seq_one_letter_code
_entity_poly.pdbx_strand_id
1 'polypeptide(L)'
;MLCVGLTAQAEPIALSSPQQQTTLLELYTSEGCSSCPTADKWLSGLQQDPRLWRQVIPVAFHVDYWDYIGWPDRFAAADYGRRQRNHAMN
;
A
#
# COMPACT_ATOMS: atom_id res chain seq x y z
N MET A 1 -36.46 9.07 46.05
CA MET A 1 -35.56 8.30 45.15
C MET A 1 -34.53 9.26 44.59
N LEU A 2 -33.28 9.19 45.05
CA LEU A 2 -32.16 9.95 44.45
C LEU A 2 -31.51 9.06 43.38
N CYS A 3 -31.54 9.49 42.12
CA CYS A 3 -30.76 8.88 41.06
C CYS A 3 -29.37 9.52 41.04
N VAL A 4 -28.34 8.76 41.45
CA VAL A 4 -26.95 9.15 41.25
C VAL A 4 -26.57 8.76 39.83
N GLY A 5 -26.40 9.74 38.95
CA GLY A 5 -25.91 9.52 37.59
C GLY A 5 -24.39 9.28 37.60
N LEU A 6 -23.96 8.11 37.13
CA LEU A 6 -22.55 7.81 36.93
C LEU A 6 -22.12 8.40 35.57
N THR A 7 -21.30 9.46 35.59
CA THR A 7 -20.67 10.00 34.37
C THR A 7 -19.40 9.22 34.07
N ALA A 8 -19.36 8.52 32.95
CA ALA A 8 -18.14 7.88 32.43
C ALA A 8 -17.30 8.93 31.69
N GLN A 9 -16.05 9.11 32.12
CA GLN A 9 -15.07 9.94 31.42
C GLN A 9 -14.23 9.04 30.51
N ALA A 10 -14.20 9.33 29.21
CA ALA A 10 -13.23 8.77 28.28
C ALA A 10 -12.12 9.79 28.04
N GLU A 11 -10.89 9.46 28.40
CA GLU A 11 -9.75 10.31 28.08
C GLU A 11 -9.33 10.11 26.61
N PRO A 12 -9.04 11.19 25.89
CA PRO A 12 -8.58 11.09 24.51
C PRO A 12 -7.18 10.48 24.49
N ILE A 13 -7.01 9.44 23.68
CA ILE A 13 -5.68 8.90 23.38
C ILE A 13 -5.02 9.83 22.36
N ALA A 14 -3.93 10.47 22.76
CA ALA A 14 -3.07 11.22 21.86
C ALA A 14 -1.98 10.30 21.31
N LEU A 15 -1.96 10.13 19.99
CA LEU A 15 -0.93 9.38 19.27
C LEU A 15 0.03 10.38 18.60
N SER A 16 1.33 10.14 18.72
CA SER A 16 2.37 10.92 18.03
C SER A 16 3.32 9.98 17.30
N SER A 17 3.67 10.32 16.06
CA SER A 17 4.70 9.60 15.32
C SER A 17 6.09 10.19 15.62
N PRO A 18 7.17 9.39 15.50
CA PRO A 18 8.53 9.90 15.51
C PRO A 18 8.77 10.87 14.33
N GLN A 19 9.83 11.67 14.43
CA GLN A 19 10.24 12.59 13.35
C GLN A 19 10.68 11.86 12.07
N GLN A 20 11.01 10.57 12.16
CA GLN A 20 11.50 9.78 11.05
C GLN A 20 10.39 9.55 10.03
N GLN A 21 10.62 9.97 8.78
CA GLN A 21 9.74 9.67 7.66
C GLN A 21 10.03 8.28 7.11
N THR A 22 8.97 7.58 6.70
CA THR A 22 9.04 6.26 6.06
C THR A 22 8.66 6.41 4.59
N THR A 23 9.51 5.92 3.69
CA THR A 23 9.27 5.96 2.25
C THR A 23 8.29 4.86 1.85
N LEU A 24 7.21 5.24 1.16
CA LEU A 24 6.33 4.30 0.47
C LEU A 24 6.89 4.05 -0.93
N LEU A 25 7.23 2.80 -1.23
CA LEU A 25 7.69 2.39 -2.55
C LEU A 25 6.55 1.64 -3.24
N GLU A 26 5.95 2.26 -4.24
CA GLU A 26 4.83 1.69 -5.00
C GLU A 26 5.33 1.11 -6.33
N LEU A 27 5.18 -0.20 -6.50
CA LEU A 27 5.38 -0.88 -7.78
C LEU A 27 4.03 -1.12 -8.44
N TYR A 28 3.85 -0.65 -9.67
CA TYR A 28 2.68 -0.96 -10.49
C TYR A 28 3.05 -2.08 -11.47
N THR A 29 2.43 -3.25 -11.32
CA THR A 29 2.82 -4.52 -12.00
C THR A 29 1.60 -5.29 -12.50
N SER A 30 1.78 -6.37 -13.25
CA SER A 30 0.70 -7.31 -13.64
C SER A 30 1.31 -8.64 -14.08
N GLU A 31 0.67 -9.76 -13.79
CA GLU A 31 1.06 -11.08 -14.35
C GLU A 31 1.08 -11.07 -15.89
N GLY A 32 0.22 -10.25 -16.53
CA GLY A 32 0.16 -10.10 -17.98
C GLY A 32 1.26 -9.21 -18.58
N CYS A 33 2.06 -8.53 -17.76
CA CYS A 33 3.12 -7.63 -18.19
C CYS A 33 4.46 -8.36 -18.36
N SER A 34 4.93 -8.53 -19.59
CA SER A 34 6.16 -9.30 -19.89
C SER A 34 7.46 -8.68 -19.35
N SER A 35 7.50 -7.36 -19.16
CA SER A 35 8.66 -6.63 -18.64
C SER A 35 8.69 -6.52 -17.12
N CYS A 36 7.56 -6.77 -16.45
CA CYS A 36 7.41 -6.63 -15.00
C CYS A 36 8.16 -7.65 -14.13
N PRO A 37 8.43 -8.91 -14.54
CA PRO A 37 9.06 -9.91 -13.67
C PRO A 37 10.42 -9.50 -13.08
N THR A 38 11.18 -8.64 -13.76
CA THR A 38 12.44 -8.11 -13.23
C THR A 38 12.20 -7.15 -12.06
N ALA A 39 11.19 -6.29 -12.15
CA ALA A 39 10.82 -5.37 -11.08
C ALA A 39 10.21 -6.13 -9.89
N ASP A 40 9.36 -7.13 -10.13
CA ASP A 40 8.77 -7.97 -9.07
C ASP A 40 9.83 -8.74 -8.29
N LYS A 41 10.83 -9.29 -8.99
CA LYS A 41 11.99 -9.97 -8.37
C LYS A 41 12.81 -9.01 -7.52
N TRP A 42 13.09 -7.81 -8.04
CA TRP A 42 13.83 -6.80 -7.30
C TRP A 42 13.08 -6.38 -6.03
N LEU A 43 11.77 -6.11 -6.14
CA LEU A 43 10.93 -5.76 -4.99
C LEU A 43 10.90 -6.89 -3.95
N SER A 44 10.77 -8.14 -4.40
CA SER A 44 10.83 -9.33 -3.54
C SER A 44 12.16 -9.47 -2.81
N GLY A 45 13.26 -9.01 -3.40
CA GLY A 45 14.58 -8.98 -2.78
C GLY A 45 14.67 -8.08 -1.54
N LEU A 46 13.77 -7.09 -1.40
CA LEU A 46 13.73 -6.20 -0.23
C LEU A 46 13.39 -6.94 1.08
N GLN A 47 12.91 -8.18 1.03
CA GLN A 47 12.71 -9.03 2.21
C GLN A 47 13.98 -9.16 3.07
N GLN A 48 15.16 -9.04 2.47
CA GLN A 48 16.46 -9.09 3.16
C GLN A 48 16.98 -7.71 3.57
N ASP A 49 16.28 -6.62 3.23
CA ASP A 49 16.72 -5.26 3.54
C ASP A 49 16.41 -4.93 5.01
N PRO A 50 17.41 -4.57 5.84
CA PRO A 50 17.19 -4.22 7.25
C PRO A 50 16.31 -2.96 7.45
N ARG A 51 16.08 -2.18 6.39
CA ARG A 51 15.23 -0.99 6.38
C ARG A 51 13.76 -1.33 6.16
N LEU A 52 13.44 -2.55 5.72
CA LEU A 52 12.08 -2.99 5.45
C LEU A 52 11.20 -2.81 6.70
N TRP A 53 10.00 -2.27 6.50
CA TRP A 53 9.01 -1.97 7.55
C TRP A 53 9.41 -0.88 8.55
N ARG A 54 10.55 -0.21 8.36
CA ARG A 54 11.02 0.90 9.22
C ARG A 54 11.22 2.18 8.45
N GLN A 55 11.99 2.10 7.37
CA GLN A 55 12.32 3.24 6.51
C GLN A 55 11.74 3.09 5.11
N VAL A 56 11.48 1.85 4.65
CA VAL A 56 10.80 1.60 3.37
C VAL A 56 9.64 0.62 3.56
N ILE A 57 8.50 0.95 2.95
CA ILE A 57 7.33 0.09 2.86
C ILE A 57 7.09 -0.17 1.37
N PRO A 58 7.45 -1.36 0.84
CA PRO A 58 7.14 -1.73 -0.52
C PRO A 58 5.69 -2.21 -0.64
N VAL A 59 5.00 -1.77 -1.69
CA VAL A 59 3.66 -2.22 -2.06
C VAL A 59 3.62 -2.52 -3.55
N ALA A 60 3.14 -3.71 -3.90
CA ALA A 60 2.88 -4.10 -5.29
C ALA A 60 1.39 -3.92 -5.59
N PHE A 61 1.08 -3.03 -6.53
CA PHE A 61 -0.26 -2.76 -7.03
C PHE A 61 -0.41 -3.40 -8.41
N HIS A 62 -1.27 -4.41 -8.51
CA HIS A 62 -1.51 -5.13 -9.75
C HIS A 62 -2.51 -4.38 -10.66
N VAL A 63 -2.06 -3.85 -11.78
CA VAL A 63 -2.92 -3.08 -12.68
C VAL A 63 -3.70 -4.00 -13.62
N ASP A 64 -4.95 -3.65 -13.90
CA ASP A 64 -5.89 -4.46 -14.70
C ASP A 64 -5.80 -4.18 -16.21
N TYR A 65 -5.14 -3.09 -16.62
CA TYR A 65 -5.09 -2.69 -18.02
C TYR A 65 -4.28 -3.63 -18.92
N TRP A 66 -3.71 -4.72 -18.38
CA TRP A 66 -3.10 -5.81 -19.16
C TRP A 66 -4.05 -7.00 -19.38
N ASP A 67 -5.15 -7.10 -18.65
CA ASP A 67 -6.05 -8.26 -18.68
C ASP A 67 -6.68 -8.49 -20.07
N TYR A 68 -6.69 -7.46 -20.93
CA TYR A 68 -7.18 -7.55 -22.32
C TYR A 68 -6.46 -8.61 -23.16
N ILE A 69 -5.28 -9.08 -22.74
CA ILE A 69 -4.52 -10.12 -23.45
C ILE A 69 -5.09 -11.54 -23.25
N GLY A 70 -6.11 -11.70 -22.39
CA GLY A 70 -6.75 -12.98 -22.11
C GLY A 70 -6.16 -13.74 -20.91
N TRP A 71 -5.28 -13.09 -20.13
CA TRP A 71 -4.81 -13.56 -18.83
C TRP A 71 -5.19 -12.55 -17.74
N PRO A 72 -6.35 -12.71 -17.08
CA PRO A 72 -6.75 -11.83 -16.00
C PRO A 72 -5.91 -12.07 -14.75
N ASP A 73 -5.20 -11.05 -14.29
CA ASP A 73 -4.45 -11.11 -13.05
C ASP A 73 -5.39 -11.05 -11.84
N ARG A 74 -5.41 -12.12 -11.03
CA ARG A 74 -6.34 -12.22 -9.88
C ARG A 74 -6.15 -11.15 -8.80
N PHE A 75 -4.97 -10.52 -8.76
CA PHE A 75 -4.66 -9.47 -7.80
C PHE A 75 -4.95 -8.08 -8.35
N ALA A 76 -5.29 -8.00 -9.65
CA ALA A 76 -5.45 -6.73 -10.33
C ALA A 76 -6.77 -6.04 -10.01
N ALA A 77 -6.73 -4.70 -10.02
CA ALA A 77 -7.91 -3.86 -9.85
C ALA A 77 -7.79 -2.56 -10.65
N ALA A 78 -8.90 -2.12 -11.24
CA ALA A 78 -9.02 -0.84 -11.95
C ALA A 78 -8.57 0.35 -11.10
N ASP A 79 -8.77 0.26 -9.79
CA ASP A 79 -8.39 1.27 -8.80
C ASP A 79 -6.89 1.53 -8.80
N TYR A 80 -6.08 0.50 -9.02
CA TYR A 80 -4.62 0.61 -9.06
C TYR A 80 -4.13 1.31 -10.33
N GLY A 81 -4.74 1.03 -11.49
CA GLY A 81 -4.48 1.78 -12.73
C GLY A 81 -4.96 3.23 -12.67
N ARG A 82 -6.04 3.53 -11.93
CA ARG A 82 -6.44 4.93 -11.64
C ARG A 82 -5.43 5.62 -10.73
N ARG A 83 -4.99 4.96 -9.65
CA ARG A 83 -3.96 5.50 -8.73
C ARG A 83 -2.68 5.87 -9.48
N GLN A 84 -2.17 4.98 -10.33
CA GLN A 84 -0.97 5.24 -11.14
C GLN A 84 -1.13 6.49 -12.03
N ARG A 85 -2.28 6.61 -12.71
CA ARG A 85 -2.56 7.78 -13.57
C ARG A 85 -2.61 9.07 -12.77
N ASN A 86 -3.17 9.05 -11.57
CA ASN A 86 -3.17 10.23 -10.70
C ASN A 86 -1.74 10.67 -10.34
N HIS A 87 -0.80 9.73 -10.12
CA HIS A 87 0.61 10.07 -9.88
C HIS A 87 1.30 10.65 -11.11
N ALA A 88 0.94 10.22 -12.32
CA ALA A 88 1.54 10.72 -13.56
C ALA A 88 1.03 12.12 -13.97
N MET A 89 -0.07 12.58 -13.37
CA MET A 89 -0.70 13.88 -13.65
C MET A 89 -0.35 14.97 -12.64
N ASN A 90 0.35 14.62 -11.55
CA ASN A 90 0.89 15.54 -10.55
C ASN A 90 2.38 15.78 -10.80
#